data_AF-A0A7W1K573-F1
#
_entry.id   AF-A0A7W1K573-F1
#
_cell.length_a   1.000
_cell.length_b   1.000
_cell.length_c   1.000
_cell.angle_alpha   90.00
_cell.angle_beta   90.00
_cell.angle_gamma   90.00
#
_symmetry.space_group_name_H-M   'P 1'
#
loop_
_entity.id
_entity.type
_entity.pdbx_description
1 polymer ?
#
loop_
_entity_poly.entity_id
_entity_poly.type
_entity_poly.pdbx_seq_one_letter_code
_entity_poly.pdbx_strand_id
1 'polypeptide(L)'
;MFQPFASWFEYSLTGYPVMVDSRIELFPAELWRDYDTAIVAGDEWQAILDRHQISGVILPPGAVLARELREDPAWSLSTDGPAGSVFVRR
;
A
#
# COMPACT_ATOMS: atom_id res chain seq x y z
N MET A 1 2.95 12.18 -1.22
CA MET A 1 3.88 11.48 -0.33
C MET A 1 3.47 11.60 1.14
N PHE A 2 2.55 10.72 1.58
CA PHE A 2 2.20 10.56 2.99
C PHE A 2 2.02 9.06 3.27
N GLN A 3 2.86 8.50 4.15
CA GLN A 3 2.88 7.08 4.52
C GLN A 3 2.78 6.95 6.05
N PRO A 4 1.59 7.13 6.65
CA PRO A 4 1.45 7.25 8.11
C PRO A 4 1.80 5.99 8.89
N PHE A 5 1.84 4.83 8.23
CA PHE A 5 1.94 3.54 8.90
C PHE A 5 3.26 2.79 8.66
N ALA A 6 4.02 3.17 7.63
CA ALA A 6 5.12 2.35 7.11
C ALA A 6 6.15 1.97 8.18
N SER A 7 6.69 2.95 8.91
CA SER A 7 7.69 2.69 9.97
C SER A 7 7.14 1.89 11.15
N TRP A 8 5.85 2.02 11.47
CA TRP A 8 5.23 1.22 12.53
C TRP A 8 5.08 -0.24 12.11
N PHE A 9 4.70 -0.50 10.85
CA PHE A 9 4.59 -1.87 10.34
C PHE A 9 5.96 -2.52 10.13
N GLU A 10 6.96 -1.78 9.67
CA GLU A 10 8.36 -2.24 9.62
C GLU A 10 8.84 -2.70 11.01
N TYR A 11 8.50 -1.95 12.07
CA TYR A 11 8.84 -2.29 13.45
C TYR A 11 8.01 -3.47 14.01
N SER A 12 6.70 -3.48 13.77
CA SER A 12 5.77 -4.40 14.42
C SER A 12 5.56 -5.73 13.68
N LEU A 13 5.81 -5.79 12.37
CA LEU A 13 5.59 -6.95 11.51
C LEU A 13 6.88 -7.33 10.77
N THR A 14 7.90 -7.77 11.50
CA THR A 14 9.23 -8.09 10.94
C THR A 14 9.25 -9.21 9.88
N GLY A 15 8.18 -10.00 9.78
CA GLY A 15 8.00 -11.02 8.72
C GLY A 15 7.33 -10.51 7.44
N TYR A 16 6.88 -9.25 7.41
CA TYR A 16 6.15 -8.63 6.30
C TYR A 16 6.77 -7.28 5.94
N PRO A 17 7.79 -7.26 5.08
CA PRO A 17 8.47 -6.02 4.72
C PRO A 17 7.50 -5.04 4.04
N VAL A 18 7.65 -3.75 4.34
CA VAL A 18 6.90 -2.70 3.65
C VAL A 18 7.55 -2.33 2.32
N MET A 19 6.76 -1.83 1.36
CA MET A 19 7.26 -1.43 0.04
C MET A 19 8.26 -0.26 0.13
N VAL A 20 7.91 0.77 0.90
CA VAL A 20 8.77 1.94 1.20
C VAL A 20 8.46 2.45 2.60
N ASP A 21 9.41 3.15 3.22
CA ASP A 21 9.18 3.96 4.41
C ASP A 21 9.85 5.35 4.30
N SER A 22 9.69 6.19 5.31
CA SER A 22 10.17 7.58 5.30
C SER A 22 11.69 7.77 5.23
N ARG A 23 12.49 6.71 5.26
CA ARG A 23 13.94 6.72 4.97
C ARG A 23 14.18 6.82 3.48
N ILE A 24 13.77 7.95 2.90
CA ILE A 24 13.73 8.17 1.46
C ILE A 24 15.06 7.93 0.74
N GLU A 25 16.17 8.11 1.45
CA GLU A 25 17.53 7.92 0.94
C GLU A 25 17.93 6.45 0.74
N LEU A 26 17.17 5.51 1.31
CA LEU A 26 17.42 4.06 1.17
C LEU A 26 16.74 3.46 -0.07
N PHE A 27 15.86 4.19 -0.74
CA PHE A 27 15.04 3.65 -1.82
C PHE A 27 15.30 4.38 -3.14
N PRO A 28 15.42 3.66 -4.26
CA PRO A 28 15.62 4.27 -5.57
C PRO A 28 14.39 5.10 -5.98
N ALA A 29 14.62 6.14 -6.79
CA ALA A 29 13.56 7.06 -7.22
C ALA A 29 12.45 6.34 -8.01
N GLU A 30 12.77 5.27 -8.72
CA GLU A 30 11.84 4.40 -9.43
C GLU A 30 10.81 3.81 -8.47
N LEU A 31 11.24 3.33 -7.31
CA LEU A 31 10.36 2.70 -6.32
C LEU A 31 9.42 3.73 -5.68
N TRP A 32 9.90 4.95 -5.47
CA TRP A 32 9.06 6.07 -5.03
C TRP A 32 8.00 6.45 -6.06
N ARG A 33 8.35 6.49 -7.35
CA ARG A 33 7.39 6.77 -8.43
C ARG A 33 6.31 5.69 -8.51
N ASP A 34 6.69 4.43 -8.37
CA ASP A 34 5.75 3.31 -8.31
C ASP A 34 4.80 3.45 -7.12
N TYR A 35 5.34 3.72 -5.92
CA TYR A 35 4.53 3.94 -4.72
C TYR A 35 3.55 5.10 -4.90
N ASP A 36 4.02 6.27 -5.35
CA ASP A 36 3.17 7.44 -5.55
C ASP A 36 2.06 7.18 -6.58
N THR A 37 2.36 6.43 -7.65
CA THR A 37 1.37 6.03 -8.67
C THR A 37 0.32 5.08 -8.08
N ALA A 38 0.75 4.09 -7.30
CA ALA A 38 -0.14 3.10 -6.70
C ALA A 38 -1.12 3.75 -5.68
N ILE A 39 -0.63 4.59 -4.76
CA ILE A 39 -1.47 5.14 -3.67
C ILE A 39 -2.58 6.07 -4.15
N VAL A 40 -2.41 6.69 -5.32
CA VAL A 40 -3.44 7.55 -5.95
C VAL A 40 -4.33 6.78 -6.92
N ALA A 41 -4.16 5.46 -7.03
CA ALA A 41 -4.78 4.62 -8.05
C ALA A 41 -4.57 5.17 -9.47
N GLY A 42 -3.35 5.60 -9.77
CA GLY A 42 -2.97 6.02 -11.10
C GLY A 42 -2.99 4.87 -12.10
N ASP A 43 -2.75 5.20 -13.37
CA ASP A 43 -2.63 4.20 -14.42
C ASP A 43 -1.64 3.10 -14.01
N GLU A 44 -1.99 1.85 -14.32
CA GLU A 44 -1.17 0.66 -14.01
C GLU A 44 -0.97 0.35 -12.52
N TRP A 45 -1.74 0.94 -11.59
CA TRP A 45 -1.62 0.64 -10.15
C TRP A 45 -1.66 -0.87 -9.85
N GLN A 46 -2.51 -1.64 -10.54
CA GLN A 46 -2.59 -3.10 -10.39
C GLN A 46 -1.27 -3.78 -10.79
N ALA A 47 -0.69 -3.40 -11.93
CA ALA A 47 0.57 -3.94 -12.41
C ALA A 47 1.75 -3.58 -11.49
N ILE A 48 1.69 -2.42 -10.83
CA ILE A 48 2.66 -2.03 -9.80
C ILE A 48 2.55 -2.95 -8.58
N LEU A 49 1.34 -3.16 -8.05
CA LEU A 49 1.13 -4.06 -6.91
C LEU A 49 1.59 -5.49 -7.23
N ASP A 50 1.32 -5.97 -8.44
CA ASP A 50 1.75 -7.29 -8.92
C ASP A 50 3.27 -7.40 -9.07
N ARG A 51 3.91 -6.39 -9.66
CA ARG A 51 5.38 -6.33 -9.85
C ARG A 51 6.13 -6.39 -8.53
N HIS A 52 5.61 -5.71 -7.50
CA HIS A 52 6.18 -5.68 -6.15
C HIS A 52 5.65 -6.80 -5.24
N GLN A 53 4.87 -7.74 -5.80
CA GLN A 53 4.31 -8.89 -5.09
C GLN A 53 3.52 -8.51 -3.83
N ILE A 54 2.83 -7.37 -3.87
CA ILE A 54 2.09 -6.82 -2.74
C ILE A 54 0.93 -7.76 -2.41
N SER A 55 0.96 -8.29 -1.19
CA SER A 55 -0.06 -9.21 -0.67
C SER A 55 -0.99 -8.54 0.35
N GLY A 56 -0.62 -7.37 0.86
CA GLY A 56 -1.41 -6.59 1.80
C GLY A 56 -1.24 -5.09 1.57
N VAL A 57 -2.33 -4.34 1.69
CA VAL A 57 -2.35 -2.87 1.55
C VAL A 57 -3.05 -2.26 2.76
N ILE A 58 -2.39 -1.31 3.42
CA ILE A 58 -2.96 -0.57 4.55
C ILE A 58 -3.12 0.88 4.14
N LEU A 59 -4.34 1.41 4.26
CA LEU A 59 -4.69 2.73 3.74
C LEU A 59 -5.35 3.60 4.81
N PRO A 60 -4.99 4.89 4.91
CA PRO A 60 -5.66 5.81 5.81
C PRO A 60 -7.09 6.09 5.33
N PRO A 61 -7.97 6.65 6.19
CA PRO A 61 -9.31 7.05 5.79
C PRO A 61 -9.28 8.00 4.59
N GLY A 62 -10.18 7.77 3.63
CA GLY A 62 -10.30 8.61 2.43
C GLY A 62 -9.27 8.36 1.33
N ALA A 63 -8.40 7.35 1.46
CA ALA A 63 -7.47 6.99 0.40
C ALA A 63 -8.20 6.55 -0.89
N VAL A 64 -7.78 7.08 -2.03
CA VAL A 64 -8.39 6.80 -3.35
C VAL A 64 -8.30 5.30 -3.68
N LEU A 65 -7.13 4.70 -3.47
CA LEU A 65 -6.89 3.27 -3.73
C LEU A 65 -7.85 2.36 -2.94
N ALA A 66 -8.37 2.80 -1.79
CA ALA A 66 -9.29 1.98 -1.00
C ALA A 66 -10.65 1.80 -1.68
N ARG A 67 -11.04 2.69 -2.60
CA ARG A 67 -12.25 2.50 -3.41
C ARG A 67 -12.01 1.41 -4.46
N GLU A 68 -10.91 1.52 -5.20
CA GLU A 68 -10.57 0.57 -6.26
C GLU A 68 -10.38 -0.85 -5.71
N LEU A 69 -9.70 -1.00 -4.58
CA LEU A 69 -9.50 -2.32 -3.93
C LEU A 69 -10.80 -2.95 -3.40
N ARG A 70 -11.86 -2.18 -3.16
CA ARG A 70 -13.18 -2.73 -2.79
C ARG A 70 -13.91 -3.32 -4.00
N GLU A 71 -13.65 -2.79 -5.19
CA GLU A 71 -14.28 -3.21 -6.44
C GLU A 71 -13.49 -4.33 -7.14
N ASP A 72 -12.20 -4.48 -6.83
CA ASP A 72 -11.33 -5.49 -7.42
C ASP A 72 -11.54 -6.90 -6.79
N PRO A 73 -11.97 -7.90 -7.58
CA PRO A 73 -12.17 -9.26 -7.08
C PRO A 73 -10.89 -10.00 -6.70
N ALA A 74 -9.70 -9.50 -7.02
CA ALA A 74 -8.43 -10.07 -6.54
C ALA A 74 -8.15 -9.73 -5.06
N TRP A 75 -8.90 -8.79 -4.48
CA TRP A 75 -8.67 -8.29 -3.13
C TRP A 75 -9.86 -8.58 -2.20
N SER A 76 -9.55 -8.60 -0.91
CA SER A 76 -10.54 -8.71 0.15
C SER A 76 -10.25 -7.71 1.27
N LEU A 77 -11.30 -7.08 1.77
CA LEU A 77 -11.22 -6.20 2.93
C LEU A 77 -11.12 -7.06 4.20
N SER A 78 -9.97 -7.05 4.86
CA SER A 78 -9.75 -7.77 6.11
C SER A 78 -10.29 -7.00 7.32
N THR A 79 -10.04 -5.69 7.36
CA THR A 79 -10.41 -4.81 8.47
C THR A 79 -10.71 -3.41 7.95
N ASP A 80 -11.71 -2.74 8.53
CA ASP A 80 -12.01 -1.31 8.28
C ASP A 80 -12.32 -0.63 9.62
N GLY A 81 -11.85 0.61 9.81
CA GLY A 81 -12.04 1.32 11.08
C GLY A 81 -11.54 2.76 11.08
N PRO A 82 -11.58 3.44 12.24
CA PRO A 82 -11.25 4.87 12.34
C PRO A 82 -9.83 5.21 11.90
N ALA A 83 -8.89 4.27 12.04
CA ALA A 83 -7.50 4.44 11.64
C ALA A 83 -7.26 4.16 10.14
N GLY A 84 -8.20 3.52 9.45
CA GLY A 84 -8.04 3.11 8.06
C GLY A 84 -8.51 1.69 7.78
N SER A 85 -8.21 1.23 6.56
CA SER A 85 -8.62 -0.07 6.03
C SER A 85 -7.40 -0.94 5.72
N VAL A 86 -7.56 -2.25 5.87
CA VAL A 86 -6.57 -3.28 5.52
C VAL A 86 -7.17 -4.19 4.46
N PHE A 87 -6.50 -4.28 3.32
CA PHE A 87 -6.84 -5.18 2.22
C PHE A 87 -5.78 -6.26 2.10
N VAL A 88 -6.22 -7.49 1.79
CA VAL A 88 -5.33 -8.62 1.51
C VAL A 88 -5.71 -9.25 0.18
N ARG A 89 -4.70 -9.66 -0.58
CA ARG A 89 -4.89 -10.35 -1.85
C ARG A 89 -5.48 -11.74 -1.59
N ARG A 90 -6.39 -12.18 -2.46
CA ARG A 90 -7.02 -13.51 -2.37
C ARG A 90 -6.10 -14.62 -2.84
#